data_AF-A0A661CI44-F1
#
_entry.id   AF-A0A661CI44-F1
#
_cell.length_a   1.000
_cell.length_b   1.000
_cell.length_c   1.000
_cell.angle_alpha   90.00
_cell.angle_beta   90.00
_cell.angle_gamma   90.00
#
_symmetry.space_group_name_H-M   'P 1'
#
loop_
_entity.id
_entity.type
_entity.pdbx_description
1 polymer ?
#
loop_
_entity_poly.entity_id
_entity_poly.type
_entity_poly.pdbx_seq_one_letter_code
_entity_poly.pdbx_strand_id
1 'polypeptide(L)' 'PSGGDYEPPSLARTEWEHINRVLTDCGGNISQAARKLGLHRRTLQRKLKTQPPRS' A
#
# COMPACT_ATOMS: atom_id res chain seq x y z
N PRO A 1 33.38 6.30 -1.43
CA PRO A 1 32.60 5.06 -1.24
C PRO A 1 32.11 4.97 0.21
N SER A 2 30.94 5.55 0.47
CA SER A 2 30.31 5.60 1.79
C SER A 2 29.05 4.74 1.79
N GLY A 3 28.79 4.11 2.94
CA GLY A 3 27.89 2.99 3.19
C GLY A 3 26.56 3.01 2.43
N GLY A 4 26.22 1.83 1.89
CA GLY A 4 25.02 1.61 1.13
C GLY A 4 23.75 2.00 1.89
N ASP A 5 22.89 2.68 1.16
CA ASP A 5 21.47 2.84 1.39
C ASP A 5 20.81 1.45 1.39
N TYR A 6 21.06 0.67 2.43
CA TYR A 6 20.19 -0.44 2.81
C TYR A 6 18.95 0.19 3.44
N GLU A 7 18.21 0.97 2.65
CA GLU A 7 16.83 1.27 3.00
C GLU A 7 16.12 -0.07 2.84
N PRO A 8 15.77 -0.79 3.94
CA PRO A 8 14.91 -1.95 3.80
C PRO A 8 13.72 -1.49 2.97
N PRO A 9 13.19 -2.30 2.02
CA PRO A 9 12.07 -1.88 1.18
C PRO A 9 11.08 -1.15 2.07
N SER A 10 11.00 0.18 1.87
CA SER A 10 10.41 1.08 2.87
C SER A 10 9.06 0.48 3.25
N LEU A 11 8.77 0.24 4.54
CA LEU A 11 7.56 -0.49 4.99
C LEU A 11 6.29 -0.01 4.26
N ALA A 12 6.27 1.27 3.90
CA ALA A 12 5.26 1.91 3.07
C ALA A 12 5.10 1.31 1.65
N ARG A 13 6.17 0.91 0.95
CA ARG A 13 6.14 0.23 -0.35
C ARG A 13 5.52 -1.16 -0.26
N THR A 14 5.96 -1.98 0.69
CA THR A 14 5.38 -3.31 0.92
C THR A 14 3.89 -3.21 1.25
N GLU A 15 3.51 -2.23 2.07
CA GLU A 15 2.11 -1.97 2.38
C GLU A 15 1.31 -1.53 1.13
N TRP A 16 1.90 -0.68 0.29
CA TRP A 16 1.28 -0.26 -0.97
C TRP A 16 1.09 -1.40 -1.96
N GLU A 17 2.09 -2.26 -2.14
CA GLU A 17 1.99 -3.46 -2.96
C GLU A 17 0.93 -4.42 -2.44
N HIS A 18 0.85 -4.61 -1.11
CA HIS A 18 -0.19 -5.43 -0.49
C HIS A 18 -1.58 -4.85 -0.77
N ILE A 19 -1.77 -3.54 -0.57
CA ILE A 19 -3.02 -2.83 -0.88
C ILE A 19 -3.42 -3.05 -2.33
N ASN A 20 -2.48 -2.89 -3.27
CA ASN A 20 -2.75 -2.99 -4.69
C ASN A 20 -3.12 -4.43 -5.12
N ARG A 21 -2.39 -5.41 -4.56
CA ARG A 21 -2.68 -6.84 -4.77
C ARG A 21 -4.08 -7.20 -4.29
N VAL A 22 -4.47 -6.78 -3.09
CA VAL A 22 -5.81 -7.06 -2.54
C VAL A 22 -6.89 -6.30 -3.31
N LEU A 23 -6.63 -5.06 -3.74
CA LEU A 23 -7.56 -4.29 -4.56
C LEU A 23 -7.81 -4.97 -5.91
N THR A 24 -6.77 -5.51 -6.53
CA THR A 24 -6.85 -6.25 -7.80
C THR A 24 -7.60 -7.56 -7.63
N ASP A 25 -7.30 -8.33 -6.57
CA ASP A 25 -8.03 -9.55 -6.19
C ASP A 25 -9.53 -9.28 -5.96
N CYS A 26 -9.85 -8.12 -5.39
CA CYS A 26 -11.23 -7.68 -5.19
C CYS A 26 -11.89 -7.06 -6.45
N GLY A 27 -11.20 -7.04 -7.60
CA GLY A 27 -11.71 -6.45 -8.85
C GLY A 27 -11.93 -4.94 -8.78
N GLY A 28 -11.13 -4.22 -8.00
CA GLY A 28 -11.28 -2.77 -7.79
C GLY A 28 -12.26 -2.38 -6.66
N ASN A 29 -12.85 -3.35 -5.96
CA ASN A 29 -13.77 -3.07 -4.85
C ASN A 29 -13.03 -2.59 -3.59
N ILE A 30 -12.88 -1.27 -3.44
CA ILE A 30 -12.21 -0.63 -2.29
C ILE A 30 -12.81 -1.08 -0.95
N SER A 31 -14.14 -1.24 -0.85
CA SER A 31 -14.79 -1.67 0.40
C SER A 31 -14.42 -3.11 0.80
N GLN A 32 -14.32 -4.02 -0.18
CA GLN A 32 -13.91 -5.40 0.08
C GLN A 32 -12.41 -5.48 0.41
N ALA A 33 -11.59 -4.73 -0.33
CA ALA A 33 -10.16 -4.65 -0.06
C ALA A 33 -9.87 -4.09 1.34
N ALA A 34 -10.60 -3.04 1.75
CA ALA A 34 -10.48 -2.46 3.08
C ALA A 34 -10.82 -3.48 4.19
N ARG A 35 -11.90 -4.27 4.01
CA ARG A 35 -12.24 -5.36 4.93
C ARG A 35 -11.16 -6.43 4.99
N LYS A 36 -10.64 -6.88 3.84
CA LYS A 36 -9.55 -7.88 3.78
C LYS A 36 -8.26 -7.38 4.44
N LEU A 37 -7.96 -6.10 4.31
CA LEU A 37 -6.78 -5.46 4.90
C LEU A 37 -6.98 -5.10 6.39
N GLY A 38 -8.20 -5.25 6.95
CA GLY A 38 -8.52 -4.76 8.29
C GLY A 38 -8.46 -3.23 8.42
N LEU A 39 -8.50 -2.51 7.29
CA LEU A 39 -8.41 -1.05 7.24
C LEU A 39 -9.79 -0.43 7.06
N HIS A 40 -9.95 0.80 7.55
CA HIS A 40 -11.14 1.57 7.23
C HIS A 40 -11.12 2.02 5.77
N ARG A 41 -12.25 1.97 5.05
CA ARG A 41 -12.35 2.37 3.63
C ARG A 41 -11.80 3.78 3.37
N ARG A 42 -12.06 4.73 4.28
CA ARG A 42 -11.54 6.10 4.25
C ARG A 42 -10.01 6.14 4.31
N THR A 43 -9.39 5.28 5.12
CA THR A 43 -7.94 5.15 5.23
C THR A 43 -7.36 4.58 3.95
N LEU A 44 -7.96 3.53 3.40
CA LEU A 44 -7.53 2.95 2.13
C LEU A 44 -7.61 3.95 0.98
N GLN A 45 -8.71 4.71 0.88
CA GLN A 45 -8.84 5.79 -0.11
C GLN A 45 -7.77 6.88 0.05
N ARG A 46 -7.41 7.27 1.29
CA ARG A 46 -6.33 8.24 1.52
C ARG A 46 -4.99 7.68 1.05
N LYS A 47 -4.65 6.44 1.41
CA LYS A 47 -3.42 5.76 0.97
C LYS A 47 -3.36 5.57 -0.55
N LEU A 48 -4.50 5.41 -1.23
CA LEU A 48 -4.56 5.36 -2.69
C LEU A 48 -4.44 6.74 -3.36
N LYS A 49 -4.90 7.80 -2.68
CA LYS A 49 -4.76 9.19 -3.17
C LYS A 49 -3.36 9.74 -2.98
N THR A 50 -2.71 9.39 -1.87
CA THR A 50 -1.29 9.61 -1.69
C THR A 50 -0.58 8.70 -2.69
N GLN A 51 0.19 9.28 -3.61
CA GLN A 51 0.95 8.52 -4.60
C GLN A 51 1.80 7.41 -3.92
N PRO A 52 2.15 6.32 -4.63
CA PRO A 52 3.06 5.32 -4.09
C PRO A 52 4.28 6.05 -3.50
N PRO A 53 4.73 5.66 -2.28
CA PRO A 53 5.89 6.30 -1.68
C PRO A 53 7.04 6.20 -2.68
N ARG A 54 7.46 7.36 -3.20
CA ARG A 54 8.75 7.49 -3.87
C ARG A 54 9.74 7.34 -2.71
N SER A 55 10.44 6.21 -2.68
CA SER A 55 11.58 5.98 -1.79
C SER A 55 12.39 7.27 -1.64
#